data_AF-A0A1S1P7E4-F1
#
_entry.id   AF-A0A1S1P7E4-F1
#
_cell.length_a   1.000
_cell.length_b   1.000
_cell.length_c   1.000
_cell.angle_alpha   90.00
_cell.angle_beta   90.00
_cell.angle_gamma   90.00
#
_symmetry.space_group_name_H-M   'P 1'
#
loop_
_entity.id
_entity.type
_entity.pdbx_description
1 polymer ?
#
loop_
_entity_poly.entity_id
_entity_poly.type
_entity_poly.pdbx_seq_one_letter_code
_entity_poly.pdbx_strand_id
1 'polypeptide(L)'
;MTECDMPRYFFNVHDGLGIVDDDGVECVNLKAALRAAVHYAGSLLKESGHRLTLGDTWSLEVIEEATSSAFRIDLQIRPSLASTASEPSRSAA
;
A
#
# COMPACT_ATOMS: atom_id res chain seq x y z
N MET A 1 -20.48 30.50 -12.11
CA MET A 1 -19.74 29.47 -12.87
C MET A 1 -18.78 28.88 -11.87
N THR A 2 -19.26 27.97 -11.02
CA THR A 2 -18.41 27.32 -10.03
C THR A 2 -17.65 26.27 -10.82
N GLU A 3 -16.35 26.49 -11.05
CA GLU A 3 -15.44 25.40 -11.36
C GLU A 3 -15.75 24.30 -10.34
N CYS A 4 -16.14 23.14 -10.86
CA CYS A 4 -16.54 22.00 -10.08
C CYS A 4 -15.25 21.43 -9.48
N ASP A 5 -14.69 22.13 -8.50
CA ASP A 5 -13.35 21.92 -7.97
C ASP A 5 -13.34 20.53 -7.33
N MET A 6 -12.82 19.55 -8.08
CA MET A 6 -12.76 18.18 -7.62
C MET A 6 -11.67 18.12 -6.57
N PRO A 7 -11.96 17.59 -5.37
CA PRO A 7 -10.94 17.48 -4.34
C PRO A 7 -9.70 16.73 -4.84
N ARG A 8 -8.53 17.28 -4.56
CA ARG A 8 -7.24 16.66 -4.87
C ARG A 8 -6.79 15.79 -3.71
N TYR A 9 -6.34 14.59 -4.03
CA TYR A 9 -5.83 13.61 -3.07
C TYR A 9 -4.38 13.25 -3.40
N PHE A 10 -3.51 13.21 -2.40
CA PHE A 10 -2.10 12.83 -2.52
C PHE A 10 -1.90 11.40 -2.02
N PHE A 11 -1.10 10.59 -2.72
CA PHE A 11 -0.94 9.15 -2.52
C PHE A 11 0.49 8.82 -2.06
N ASN A 12 0.76 8.98 -0.76
CA ASN A 12 2.07 8.85 -0.16
C ASN A 12 2.40 7.40 0.21
N VAL A 13 3.48 6.86 -0.34
CA VAL A 13 3.91 5.47 -0.13
C VAL A 13 4.97 5.40 0.96
N HIS A 14 4.79 4.49 1.91
CA HIS A 14 5.80 4.13 2.90
C HIS A 14 6.19 2.66 2.72
N ASP A 15 7.27 2.43 1.98
CA ASP A 15 7.86 1.13 1.64
C ASP A 15 9.32 1.00 2.12
N GLY A 16 9.76 1.91 2.99
CA GLY A 16 11.15 2.04 3.42
C GLY A 16 12.00 3.00 2.57
N LEU A 17 11.57 3.36 1.35
CA LEU A 17 12.16 4.47 0.59
C LEU A 17 11.41 5.78 0.83
N GLY A 18 10.08 5.69 1.00
CA GLY A 18 9.23 6.86 1.23
C GLY A 18 9.06 7.67 -0.05
N ILE A 19 7.97 7.43 -0.78
CA ILE A 19 7.63 8.18 -1.99
C ILE A 19 6.51 9.15 -1.63
N VAL A 20 6.81 10.45 -1.71
CA VAL A 20 5.82 11.52 -1.54
C VAL A 20 5.22 11.82 -2.91
N ASP A 21 3.90 11.96 -2.95
CA ASP A 21 3.17 12.39 -4.13
C ASP A 21 2.95 13.91 -4.06
N ASP A 22 3.61 14.65 -4.95
CA ASP A 22 3.51 16.11 -5.06
C ASP A 22 2.46 16.56 -6.09
N ASP A 23 2.03 15.66 -6.98
CA ASP A 23 1.09 15.98 -8.06
C ASP A 23 -0.36 15.78 -7.61
N GLY A 24 -0.62 14.66 -6.92
CA GLY A 24 -1.95 14.26 -6.49
C GLY A 24 -2.89 13.88 -7.65
N VAL A 25 -4.08 13.41 -7.29
CA VAL A 25 -5.13 12.99 -8.22
C VAL A 25 -6.46 13.61 -7.81
N GLU A 26 -7.13 14.24 -8.77
CA GLU A 26 -8.48 14.76 -8.57
C GLU A 26 -9.50 13.62 -8.52
N CYS A 27 -10.27 13.56 -7.44
CA CYS A 27 -11.32 12.56 -7.26
C CYS A 27 -12.62 13.23 -6.84
N VAL A 28 -13.74 12.80 -7.43
CA VAL A 28 -15.07 13.36 -7.14
C VAL A 28 -15.53 13.21 -5.68
N ASN A 29 -14.92 12.29 -4.91
CA ASN A 29 -15.13 12.10 -3.47
C ASN A 29 -14.14 11.07 -2.90
N LEU A 30 -14.15 10.93 -1.56
CA LEU A 30 -13.38 9.95 -0.82
C LEU A 30 -13.54 8.50 -1.31
N LYS A 31 -14.75 8.10 -1.74
CA LYS A 31 -15.01 6.74 -2.24
C LYS A 31 -14.31 6.51 -3.59
N ALA A 32 -14.22 7.54 -4.43
CA ALA A 32 -13.45 7.49 -5.67
C ALA A 32 -11.95 7.44 -5.39
N ALA A 33 -11.47 8.26 -4.45
CA ALA A 33 -10.08 8.24 -3.99
C ALA A 33 -9.68 6.86 -3.43
N LEU A 34 -10.53 6.21 -2.63
CA LEU A 34 -10.29 4.85 -2.13
C LEU A 34 -10.12 3.83 -3.26
N ARG A 35 -10.96 3.88 -4.31
CA ARG A 35 -10.80 2.98 -5.45
C ARG A 35 -9.50 3.24 -6.18
N ALA A 36 -9.16 4.50 -6.43
CA ALA A 36 -7.89 4.89 -7.04
C ALA A 36 -6.70 4.39 -6.19
N ALA A 37 -6.78 4.52 -4.87
CA ALA A 37 -5.74 4.10 -3.94
C ALA A 37 -5.51 2.59 -3.97
N VAL A 38 -6.58 1.80 -3.97
CA VAL A 38 -6.48 0.33 -4.10
C VAL A 38 -5.87 -0.07 -5.43
N HIS A 39 -6.27 0.58 -6.53
CA HIS A 39 -5.68 0.32 -7.85
C HIS A 39 -4.20 0.69 -7.90
N TYR A 40 -3.83 1.86 -7.38
CA TYR A 40 -2.45 2.34 -7.32
C TYR A 40 -1.57 1.43 -6.46
N ALA A 41 -2.02 1.08 -5.26
CA ALA A 41 -1.34 0.13 -4.39
C ALA A 41 -1.10 -1.22 -5.09
N GLY A 42 -2.13 -1.74 -5.79
CA GLY A 42 -2.00 -2.98 -6.55
C GLY A 42 -0.92 -2.92 -7.65
N SER A 43 -0.84 -1.82 -8.39
CA SER A 43 0.20 -1.61 -9.41
C SER A 43 1.60 -1.57 -8.80
N LEU A 44 1.79 -0.80 -7.72
CA LEU A 44 3.07 -0.70 -7.03
C LEU A 44 3.52 -2.04 -6.45
N LEU A 45 2.60 -2.79 -5.84
CA LEU A 45 2.89 -4.11 -5.28
C LEU A 45 3.24 -5.13 -6.38
N LYS A 46 2.61 -5.04 -7.55
CA LYS A 46 2.95 -5.89 -8.70
C LYS A 46 4.37 -5.64 -9.20
N GLU A 47 4.80 -4.39 -9.23
CA GLU A 47 6.14 -3.99 -9.71
C GLU A 47 7.22 -4.22 -8.64
N SER A 48 6.89 -3.92 -7.38
CA SER A 48 7.83 -3.86 -6.26
C SER A 48 7.79 -5.08 -5.36
N GLY A 49 6.90 -6.05 -5.60
CA GLY A 49 6.61 -7.15 -4.68
C GLY A 49 7.81 -8.04 -4.35
N HIS A 50 8.82 -8.06 -5.22
CA HIS A 50 10.10 -8.75 -4.97
C HIS A 50 10.95 -8.13 -3.84
N ARG A 51 10.63 -6.91 -3.40
CA ARG A 51 11.34 -6.19 -2.33
C ARG A 51 10.70 -6.36 -0.95
N LEU A 52 9.48 -6.91 -0.88
CA LEU A 52 8.77 -7.09 0.38
C LEU A 52 9.24 -8.37 1.08
N THR A 53 9.53 -8.26 2.38
CA THR A 53 9.96 -9.37 3.22
C THR A 53 8.94 -9.73 4.29
N LEU A 54 9.07 -10.93 4.87
CA LEU A 54 8.22 -11.34 5.98
C LEU A 54 8.45 -10.45 7.20
N GLY A 55 7.37 -9.89 7.75
CA GLY A 55 7.43 -8.93 8.85
C GLY A 55 7.40 -7.47 8.38
N ASP A 56 7.58 -7.19 7.09
CA ASP A 56 7.45 -5.82 6.57
C ASP A 56 6.01 -5.34 6.64
N THR A 57 5.87 -4.05 6.91
CA THR A 57 4.63 -3.30 6.74
C THR A 57 4.84 -2.30 5.62
N TRP A 58 4.11 -2.51 4.53
CA TRP A 58 3.98 -1.53 3.45
C TRP A 58 2.72 -0.73 3.69
N SER A 59 2.74 0.57 3.38
CA SER A 59 1.55 1.38 3.53
C SER A 59 1.42 2.49 2.50
N LEU A 60 0.18 2.87 2.22
CA LEU A 60 -0.21 3.98 1.37
C LEU A 60 -1.12 4.89 2.17
N GLU A 61 -0.67 6.12 2.39
CA GLU A 61 -1.44 7.19 3.02
C GLU A 61 -2.04 8.08 1.93
N VAL A 62 -3.33 8.36 2.05
CA VAL A 62 -4.06 9.21 1.12
C VAL A 62 -4.60 10.41 1.87
N ILE A 63 -4.22 11.62 1.44
CA ILE A 63 -4.56 12.89 2.10
C ILE A 63 -5.30 13.79 1.12
N GLU A 64 -6.46 14.31 1.52
CA GLU A 64 -7.15 15.36 0.77
C GLU A 64 -6.53 16.75 1.03
N GLU A 65 -6.25 17.50 -0.04
CA GLU A 65 -5.64 18.83 0.00
C GLU A 65 -6.42 19.81 0.88
N ALA A 66 -7.74 19.92 0.67
CA ALA A 66 -8.55 20.99 1.26
C ALA A 66 -8.99 20.74 2.70
N THR A 67 -9.29 19.48 3.05
CA THR A 67 -9.82 19.13 4.38
C THR A 67 -8.79 18.50 5.29
N SER A 68 -7.62 18.11 4.75
CA SER A 68 -6.65 17.25 5.43
C SER A 68 -7.26 15.94 5.94
N SER A 69 -8.40 15.52 5.39
CA SER A 69 -8.96 14.21 5.67
C SER A 69 -8.02 13.15 5.09
N ALA A 70 -7.72 12.12 5.89
CA ALA A 70 -6.78 11.10 5.51
C ALA A 70 -7.30 9.69 5.80
N PHE A 71 -6.90 8.75 4.94
CA PHE A 71 -7.02 7.32 5.22
C PHE A 71 -5.74 6.61 4.81
N ARG A 72 -5.53 5.42 5.38
CA ARG A 72 -4.34 4.61 5.14
C ARG A 72 -4.73 3.20 4.74
N ILE A 73 -3.98 2.63 3.80
CA ILE A 73 -4.01 1.21 3.46
C ILE A 73 -2.71 0.60 3.96
N ASP A 74 -2.79 -0.38 4.86
CA ASP A 74 -1.64 -1.12 5.35
C ASP A 74 -1.65 -2.56 4.82
N LEU A 75 -0.52 -3.01 4.30
CA LEU A 75 -0.27 -4.38 3.89
C LEU A 75 0.80 -4.98 4.80
N GLN A 76 0.46 -6.09 5.46
CA GLN A 76 1.38 -6.83 6.31
C GLN A 76 1.57 -8.25 5.80
N ILE A 77 2.83 -8.65 5.59
CA ILE A 77 3.17 -10.02 5.23
C ILE A 77 3.59 -10.75 6.50
N ARG A 78 2.76 -11.71 6.94
CA ARG A 78 3.01 -12.48 8.16
C ARG A 78 3.20 -13.96 7.83
N PRO A 79 4.13 -14.65 8.50
CA PRO A 79 4.17 -16.11 8.45
C PRO A 79 2.85 -16.70 8.93
N SER A 80 2.26 -17.61 8.16
CA SER A 80 1.07 -18.37 8.56
C SER A 80 1.49 -19.81 8.90
N LEU A 81 1.97 -20.01 10.13
CA LEU A 81 2.52 -21.27 10.67
C LEU A 81 3.67 -21.88 9.86
N ALA A 82 4.73 -22.28 10.58
CA ALA A 82 5.88 -22.93 9.99
C ALA A 82 5.46 -24.27 9.36
N SER A 83 5.86 -24.49 8.11
CA SER A 83 6.01 -25.86 7.62
C SER A 83 6.99 -26.56 8.55
N THR A 84 6.49 -27.42 9.44
CA THR A 84 7.30 -28.43 10.12
C THR A 84 7.65 -29.49 9.07
N ALA A 85 8.51 -29.14 8.12
CA ALA A 85 9.21 -30.13 7.35
C ALA A 85 10.22 -30.78 8.30
N SER A 86 9.76 -31.81 9.00
CA SER A 86 10.64 -32.81 9.60
C SER A 86 11.56 -33.32 8.49
N GLU A 87 12.85 -33.01 8.55
CA GLU A 87 13.84 -33.85 7.89
C GLU A 87 14.09 -35.06 8.81
N PRO A 88 13.69 -36.29 8.42
CA PRO A 88 14.26 -37.46 9.05
C PRO A 88 15.67 -37.63 8.48
N SER A 89 16.69 -37.07 9.16
CA SER A 89 18.06 -37.50 8.89
C SER A 89 18.23 -38.91 9.45
N ARG A 90 17.90 -39.88 8.60
CA ARG A 90 18.23 -41.28 8.74
C ARG A 90 19.67 -41.46 8.25
N SER A 91 20.63 -41.61 9.16
CA SER A 91 21.94 -42.25 8.95
C SER A 91 22.72 -42.24 10.26
N ALA A 92 23.46 -43.27 10.67
CA ALA A 92 23.72 -44.60 10.12
C ALA A 92 24.39 -45.45 11.22
N ALA A 93 24.22 -46.78 11.08
CA ALA A 93 25.10 -47.88 11.50
C ALA A 93 25.80 -47.84 12.88
#